data_AF-V8AN22-F1
#
_entry.id   AF-V8AN22-F1
#
_cell.length_a   1.000
_cell.length_b   1.000
_cell.length_c   1.000
_cell.angle_alpha   90.00
_cell.angle_beta   90.00
_cell.angle_gamma   90.00
#
_symmetry.space_group_name_H-M   'P 1'
#
loop_
_entity.id
_entity.type
_entity.pdbx_description
1 polymer ?
#
loop_
_entity_poly.entity_id
_entity_poly.type
_entity_poly.pdbx_seq_one_letter_code
_entity_poly.pdbx_strand_id
1 'polypeptide(L)'
;MIIYILIRLIGLYTWVLVAYALMSWIPSLYDTAVGRFIVKISRPYLSLFEGIPLRFAGLDFTIVLGVIALQVIQQLLLRFL
;
A
#
# COMPACT_ATOMS: atom_id res chain seq x y z
N MET A 1 22.61 -3.39 -11.22
CA MET A 1 21.47 -3.49 -12.16
C MET A 1 20.21 -4.07 -11.49
N ILE A 2 20.27 -5.24 -10.85
CA ILE A 2 19.12 -5.86 -10.14
C ILE A 2 18.48 -4.93 -9.10
N ILE A 3 19.28 -4.23 -8.29
CA ILE A 3 18.77 -3.41 -7.18
C ILE A 3 17.94 -2.22 -7.69
N TYR A 4 18.33 -1.63 -8.82
CA TYR A 4 17.60 -0.52 -9.44
C TYR A 4 16.20 -0.94 -9.92
N ILE A 5 16.08 -2.16 -10.47
CA ILE A 5 14.79 -2.73 -10.88
C ILE A 5 13.91 -2.96 -9.66
N LEU A 6 14.48 -3.50 -8.57
CA LEU A 6 13.75 -3.73 -7.32
C LEU A 6 13.21 -2.42 -6.73
N ILE A 7 14.03 -1.37 -6.69
CA ILE A 7 13.61 -0.04 -6.22
C ILE A 7 12.44 0.51 -7.05
N ARG A 8 12.48 0.36 -8.38
CA ARG A 8 11.35 0.78 -9.24
C ARG A 8 10.08 -0.01 -8.97
N LEU A 9 10.19 -1.33 -8.77
CA LEU A 9 9.03 -2.19 -8.48
C LEU A 9 8.40 -1.83 -7.12
N ILE A 10 9.22 -1.58 -6.11
CA ILE A 10 8.75 -1.11 -4.81
C ILE A 10 8.01 0.23 -4.96
N GLY A 11 8.60 1.18 -5.69
CA GLY A 11 7.95 2.47 -5.96
C GLY A 11 6.59 2.32 -6.66
N LEU A 12 6.50 1.44 -7.67
CA LEU A 12 5.23 1.14 -8.34
C LEU A 12 4.20 0.54 -7.37
N TYR A 13 4.62 -0.39 -6.51
CA TYR A 13 3.75 -0.98 -5.50
C TYR A 13 3.28 0.06 -4.45
N THR A 14 4.16 1.00 -4.07
CA THR A 14 3.78 2.13 -3.21
C THR A 14 2.62 2.92 -3.82
N TRP A 15 2.67 3.21 -5.13
CA TRP A 15 1.57 3.92 -5.81
C TRP A 15 0.26 3.11 -5.81
N VAL A 16 0.32 1.78 -5.92
CA VAL A 16 -0.86 0.91 -5.79
C VAL A 16 -1.47 1.01 -4.39
N LEU A 17 -0.65 0.98 -3.34
CA LEU A 17 -1.11 1.14 -1.95
C LEU A 17 -1.67 2.53 -1.69
N VAL A 18 -1.08 3.58 -2.27
CA VAL A 18 -1.62 4.94 -2.20
C VAL A 18 -2.97 5.03 -2.91
N ALA A 19 -3.12 4.42 -4.09
CA ALA A 19 -4.41 4.36 -4.78
C ALA A 19 -5.46 3.61 -3.93
N TYR A 20 -5.08 2.49 -3.29
CA TYR A 20 -5.94 1.80 -2.31
C TYR A 20 -6.32 2.70 -1.13
N ALA A 21 -5.39 3.48 -0.59
CA ALA A 21 -5.66 4.44 0.48
C ALA A 21 -6.68 5.51 0.05
N LEU A 22 -6.54 6.05 -1.16
CA LEU A 22 -7.50 7.01 -1.70
C LEU A 22 -8.89 6.39 -1.90
N MET A 23 -8.96 5.13 -2.31
CA MET A 23 -10.25 4.40 -2.40
C MET A 23 -10.89 4.18 -1.04
N SER A 24 -10.12 4.10 0.05
CA SER A 24 -10.69 4.04 1.40
C SER A 24 -11.49 5.27 1.79
N TRP A 25 -11.18 6.43 1.17
CA TRP A 25 -11.93 7.67 1.37
C TRP A 25 -13.14 7.79 0.45
N ILE A 26 -13.18 7.04 -0.65
CA ILE A 26 -14.25 7.08 -1.65
C ILE A 26 -14.77 5.65 -1.88
N PRO A 27 -15.75 5.19 -1.07
CA PRO A 27 -16.19 3.80 -1.08
C PRO A 27 -16.71 3.30 -2.43
N SER A 28 -17.27 4.19 -3.26
CA SER A 28 -17.76 3.85 -4.60
C SER A 28 -16.68 3.36 -5.56
N LEU A 29 -15.40 3.62 -5.27
CA LEU A 29 -14.29 3.14 -6.11
C LEU A 29 -14.04 1.64 -5.95
N TYR A 30 -14.42 1.04 -4.81
CA TYR A 30 -14.27 -0.40 -4.59
C TYR A 30 -15.09 -1.25 -5.57
N ASP A 31 -16.22 -0.73 -6.05
CA ASP A 31 -17.13 -1.42 -6.97
C ASP A 31 -16.69 -1.35 -8.44
N THR A 32 -15.62 -0.63 -8.74
CA THR A 32 -15.06 -0.56 -10.09
C THR A 32 -14.19 -1.79 -10.40
N ALA A 33 -14.05 -2.14 -11.68
CA ALA A 33 -13.17 -3.23 -12.09
C ALA A 33 -11.70 -2.99 -11.67
N VAL A 34 -11.25 -1.73 -11.76
CA VAL A 34 -9.91 -1.30 -11.34
C VAL A 34 -9.77 -1.35 -9.82
N GLY A 35 -10.77 -0.89 -9.08
CA GLY A 35 -10.74 -0.92 -7.61
C GLY A 35 -10.66 -2.34 -7.05
N ARG A 36 -11.49 -3.26 -7.57
CA ARG A 36 -11.41 -4.68 -7.22
C ARG A 36 -10.03 -5.28 -7.50
N PHE A 37 -9.40 -4.90 -8.61
CA PHE A 37 -8.06 -5.36 -8.96
C PHE A 37 -7.00 -4.83 -7.99
N ILE A 38 -7.03 -3.53 -7.67
CA ILE A 38 -6.12 -2.92 -6.69
C ILE A 38 -6.29 -3.55 -5.31
N VAL A 39 -7.53 -3.78 -4.87
CA VAL A 39 -7.84 -4.46 -3.59
C VAL A 39 -7.23 -5.87 -3.58
N LYS A 40 -7.37 -6.63 -4.67
CA LYS A 40 -6.83 -7.99 -4.78
C LYS A 40 -5.30 -8.02 -4.65
N ILE A 41 -4.61 -7.04 -5.21
CA ILE A 41 -3.14 -6.91 -5.12
C ILE A 41 -2.68 -6.42 -3.76
N SER A 42 -3.44 -5.51 -3.15
CA SER A 42 -3.06 -4.87 -1.88
C SER A 42 -3.39 -5.76 -0.67
N ARG A 43 -4.47 -6.55 -0.73
CA ARG A 43 -4.91 -7.44 0.36
C ARG A 43 -3.83 -8.31 0.98
N PRO A 44 -3.01 -9.09 0.24
CA PRO A 44 -2.02 -9.98 0.86
C PRO A 44 -0.96 -9.22 1.66
N TYR A 45 -0.65 -7.98 1.29
CA TYR A 45 0.24 -7.13 2.07
C TYR A 45 -0.48 -6.51 3.27
N LEU A 46 -1.69 -5.99 3.06
CA LEU A 46 -2.49 -5.35 4.09
C LEU A 46 -2.99 -6.34 5.16
N SER A 47 -3.17 -7.62 4.83
CA SER A 47 -3.56 -8.66 5.78
C SER A 47 -2.51 -8.90 6.86
N LEU A 48 -1.25 -8.53 6.62
CA LEU A 48 -0.21 -8.54 7.65
C LEU A 48 -0.48 -7.50 8.75
N PHE A 49 -1.29 -6.49 8.46
CA PHE A 49 -1.63 -5.38 9.34
C PHE A 49 -3.12 -5.40 9.77
N GLU A 50 -3.95 -6.31 9.27
CA GLU A 50 -5.39 -6.41 9.57
C GLU A 50 -5.69 -6.59 11.08
N GLY A 51 -4.73 -7.10 11.86
CA GLY A 51 -4.85 -7.26 13.32
C GLY A 51 -4.60 -5.97 14.12
N ILE A 52 -4.21 -4.87 13.48
CA ILE A 52 -3.90 -3.61 14.16
C ILE A 52 -5.18 -2.75 14.18
N PRO A 53 -5.78 -2.48 15.36
CA PRO A 53 -7.02 -1.71 15.46
C PRO A 53 -6.78 -0.21 15.26
N LEU A 54 -6.39 0.20 14.06
CA LEU A 54 -6.19 1.60 13.65
C LEU A 54 -7.34 2.10 12.78
N ARG A 55 -8.57 1.73 13.13
CA ARG A 55 -9.77 2.27 12.49
C ARG A 55 -10.23 3.51 13.24
N PHE A 56 -9.97 4.69 12.68
CA PHE A 56 -10.38 5.97 13.27
C PHE A 56 -11.45 6.62 12.39
N ALA A 57 -12.60 6.97 12.97
CA ALA A 57 -13.67 7.71 12.29
C ALA A 57 -14.15 7.08 10.96
N GLY A 58 -14.13 5.75 10.85
CA GLY A 58 -14.50 5.04 9.61
C GLY A 58 -13.38 4.97 8.56
N LEU A 59 -12.21 5.54 8.85
CA LEU A 59 -11.00 5.46 8.02
C LEU A 59 -10.10 4.33 8.49
N ASP A 60 -9.62 3.52 7.55
CA ASP A 60 -8.69 2.43 7.82
C ASP A 60 -7.24 2.94 7.74
N PHE A 61 -6.72 3.49 8.86
CA PHE A 61 -5.34 4.00 8.92
C PHE A 61 -4.29 2.89 8.85
N THR A 62 -4.70 1.62 8.91
CA THR A 62 -3.87 0.46 8.61
C THR A 62 -3.16 0.60 7.26
N ILE A 63 -3.83 1.22 6.28
CA ILE A 63 -3.27 1.46 4.94
C ILE A 63 -2.12 2.47 4.99
N VAL A 64 -2.30 3.55 5.76
CA VAL A 64 -1.27 4.57 5.95
C VAL A 64 -0.02 3.92 6.57
N LEU A 65 -0.22 3.04 7.55
CA LEU A 65 0.87 2.30 8.18
C LEU A 65 1.60 1.38 7.19
N GLY A 66 0.87 0.71 6.30
CA GLY A 66 1.44 -0.09 5.22
C GLY A 66 2.26 0.75 4.22
N VAL A 67 1.77 1.93 3.84
CA VAL A 67 2.52 2.84 2.95
C VAL A 67 3.81 3.32 3.64
N ILE A 68 3.73 3.72 4.91
CA ILE A 68 4.90 4.15 5.69
C ILE A 68 5.92 3.01 5.81
N ALA A 69 5.48 1.79 6.11
CA ALA A 69 6.35 0.63 6.19
C ALA A 69 7.10 0.38 4.87
N LEU A 70 6.39 0.48 3.73
CA LEU A 70 7.02 0.32 2.42
C LEU A 70 8.05 1.42 2.11
N GLN A 71 7.75 2.67 2.49
CA GLN A 71 8.69 3.80 2.32
C GLN A 71 9.95 3.62 3.17
N VAL A 72 9.83 3.13 4.41
CA VAL A 72 10.99 2.83 5.27
C VAL A 72 11.85 1.74 4.65
N ILE A 73 11.25 0.66 4.14
CA ILE A 73 11.98 -0.42 3.44
C ILE A 73 12.71 0.13 2.22
N GLN A 74 12.06 1.00 1.42
CA GLN A 74 12.67 1.63 0.26
C GLN A 74 13.87 2.50 0.64
N GLN A 75 13.75 3.32 1.69
CA GLN A 75 14.84 4.18 2.17
C GLN A 75 16.01 3.36 2.72
N LEU A 76 15.74 2.27 3.45
CA LEU A 76 16.77 1.36 3.91
C LEU A 76 17.53 0.74 2.73
N LEU A 77 16.81 0.20 1.73
CA LEU A 77 17.41 -0.37 0.52
C LEU A 77 18.29 0.64 -0.23
N LEU A 78 17.86 1.90 -0.33
CA LEU A 78 18.64 2.96 -0.95
C LEU A 78 19.92 3.31 -0.17
N ARG A 79 19.91 3.14 1.15
CA ARG A 79 21.06 3.41 2.03
C ARG A 79 22.13 2.31 1.97
N PHE A 80 21.77 1.10 1.54
CA PHE A 80 22.70 -0.02 1.35
C PHE A 80 23.34 -0.04 -0.05
N LEU A 81 22.98 0.90 -0.93
CA LEU A 81 23.56 1.08 -2.26
C LEU A 81 24.73 2.08 -2.22
#